data_AF-A0AA43A363-F1
#
_entry.id   AF-A0AA43A363-F1
#
_cell.length_a   1.000
_cell.length_b   1.000
_cell.length_c   1.000
_cell.angle_alpha   90.00
_cell.angle_beta   90.00
_cell.angle_gamma   90.00
#
_symmetry.space_group_name_H-M   'P 1'
#
loop_
_entity.id
_entity.type
_entity.pdbx_description
1 polymer ?
#
loop_
_entity_poly.entity_id
_entity_poly.type
_entity_poly.pdbx_seq_one_letter_code
_entity_poly.pdbx_strand_id
1 'polypeptide(L)'
;LPDDFFALLFEHQAASLVLMLLVGIPLYMCASASTPVAAALVLKGLSPGAALVFLLAGPATNAATLTVVARFWGRKATMVYLAVISCCSLSLGWLTNEFYAWAGIDISRWVAPAEDHSAGGWHTLAAIVLLALIARAFYLSRGKAT
;
A
#
# COMPACT_ATOMS: atom_id res chain seq x y z
N LEU A 1 10.17 -3.07 17.35
CA LEU A 1 11.14 -3.67 16.38
C LEU A 1 12.44 -2.90 16.56
N PRO A 2 13.62 -3.54 16.58
CA PRO A 2 14.89 -2.83 16.71
C PRO A 2 15.13 -1.93 15.48
N ASP A 3 15.53 -0.68 15.69
CA ASP A 3 15.75 0.31 14.63
C ASP A 3 16.94 -0.06 13.71
N ASP A 4 17.89 -0.86 14.22
CA ASP A 4 19.05 -1.38 13.47
C ASP A 4 18.64 -2.29 12.29
N PHE A 5 17.52 -3.00 12.40
CA PHE A 5 17.03 -3.87 11.33
C PHE A 5 16.60 -3.06 10.11
N PHE A 6 15.93 -1.93 10.34
CA PHE A 6 15.48 -1.03 9.29
C PHE A 6 16.64 -0.25 8.67
N ALA A 7 17.62 0.18 9.46
CA ALA A 7 18.80 0.86 8.97
C ALA A 7 19.61 0.00 7.97
N LEU A 8 19.85 -1.28 8.29
CA LEU A 8 20.52 -2.22 7.39
C LEU A 8 19.69 -2.56 6.14
N LEU A 9 18.37 -2.53 6.27
CA LEU A 9 17.42 -2.77 5.18
C LEU A 9 17.30 -1.61 4.20
N PHE A 10 17.46 -0.39 4.68
CA PHE A 10 17.38 0.83 3.87
C PHE A 10 18.73 1.20 3.24
N GLU A 11 19.86 0.70 3.77
CA GLU A 11 21.18 0.82 3.15
C GLU A 11 21.27 0.14 1.76
N HIS A 12 20.56 -0.98 1.57
CA HIS A 12 20.52 -1.70 0.30
C HIS A 12 19.17 -1.54 -0.41
N GLN A 13 19.11 -0.59 -1.35
CA GLN A 13 17.91 -0.26 -2.15
C GLN A 13 17.27 -1.48 -2.86
N ALA A 14 18.06 -2.50 -3.22
CA ALA A 14 17.56 -3.75 -3.78
C ALA A 14 16.89 -4.65 -2.72
N ALA A 15 17.42 -4.67 -1.49
CA ALA A 15 16.89 -5.49 -0.41
C ALA A 15 15.52 -4.97 0.07
N SER A 16 15.33 -3.65 0.12
CA SER A 16 14.04 -3.04 0.49
C SER A 16 12.94 -3.33 -0.53
N LEU A 17 13.25 -3.34 -1.83
CA LEU A 17 12.31 -3.73 -2.91
C LEU A 17 11.84 -5.17 -2.75
N VAL A 18 12.77 -6.11 -2.55
CA VAL A 18 12.46 -7.55 -2.39
C VAL A 18 11.72 -7.82 -1.08
N LEU A 19 12.09 -7.14 0.01
CA LEU A 19 11.40 -7.30 1.29
C LEU A 19 9.94 -6.83 1.20
N MET A 20 9.69 -5.66 0.60
CA MET A 20 8.33 -5.13 0.45
C MET A 20 7.46 -6.00 -0.47
N LEU A 21 8.05 -6.60 -1.51
CA LEU A 21 7.39 -7.61 -2.32
C LEU A 21 7.01 -8.84 -1.48
N LEU A 22 7.94 -9.38 -0.68
CA LEU A 22 7.69 -10.54 0.18
C LEU A 22 6.69 -10.28 1.29
N VAL A 23 6.64 -9.06 1.82
CA VAL A 23 5.67 -8.64 2.84
C VAL A 23 4.29 -8.41 2.22
N GLY A 24 4.22 -7.86 1.00
CA GLY A 24 2.97 -7.62 0.27
C GLY A 24 2.26 -8.89 -0.20
N ILE A 25 2.99 -9.99 -0.46
CA ILE A 25 2.40 -11.27 -0.88
C ILE A 25 1.43 -11.88 0.17
N PRO A 26 1.81 -12.02 1.45
CA PRO A 26 0.92 -12.56 2.49
C PRO A 26 -0.04 -11.51 3.08
N LEU A 27 0.35 -10.22 3.10
CA LEU A 27 -0.52 -9.15 3.57
C LEU A 27 -1.50 -8.76 2.46
N TYR A 28 -2.61 -9.48 2.40
CA TYR A 28 -3.73 -9.06 1.59
C TYR A 28 -4.29 -7.73 2.10
N MET A 29 -4.00 -6.65 1.36
CA MET A 29 -4.51 -5.32 1.60
C MET A 29 -5.15 -4.80 0.31
N CYS A 30 -6.35 -4.26 0.42
CA CYS A 30 -6.94 -3.48 -0.67
C CYS A 30 -6.09 -2.21 -0.89
N ALA A 31 -6.00 -1.73 -2.14
CA ALA A 31 -5.17 -0.58 -2.50
C ALA A 31 -5.41 0.64 -1.58
N SER A 32 -6.65 0.82 -1.11
CA SER A 32 -7.02 1.87 -0.16
C SER A 32 -6.33 1.76 1.20
N ALA A 33 -6.08 0.54 1.69
CA ALA A 33 -5.39 0.28 2.95
C ALA A 33 -3.86 0.28 2.80
N SER A 34 -3.32 -0.09 1.62
CA SER A 34 -1.88 -0.09 1.37
C SER A 34 -1.31 1.31 1.16
N THR A 35 -2.09 2.27 0.64
CA THR A 35 -1.68 3.68 0.49
C THR A 35 -1.20 4.36 1.78
N PRO A 36 -1.96 4.38 2.89
CA PRO A 36 -1.50 5.02 4.13
C PRO A 36 -0.30 4.28 4.76
N VAL A 37 -0.21 2.96 4.60
CA VAL A 37 0.93 2.17 5.09
C VAL A 37 2.19 2.51 4.30
N ALA A 38 2.10 2.57 2.98
CA ALA A 38 3.21 2.99 2.12
C ALA A 38 3.68 4.40 2.48
N ALA A 39 2.74 5.34 2.68
CA ALA A 39 3.06 6.70 3.10
C ALA A 39 3.80 6.74 4.44
N ALA A 40 3.32 6.01 5.45
CA ALA A 40 3.94 5.93 6.77
C ALA A 40 5.34 5.28 6.74
N LEU A 41 5.60 4.38 5.79
CA LEU A 41 6.92 3.76 5.59
C LEU A 41 7.89 4.70 4.86
N VAL A 42 7.42 5.44 3.85
CA VAL A 42 8.24 6.47 3.16
C VAL A 42 8.65 7.56 4.14
N LEU A 43 7.74 7.97 5.05
CA LEU A 43 8.07 8.88 6.15
C LEU A 43 9.15 8.36 7.10
N LYS A 44 9.29 7.04 7.22
CA LYS A 44 10.37 6.39 7.99
C LYS A 44 11.67 6.21 7.20
N GLY A 45 11.75 6.73 5.98
CA GLY A 45 12.94 6.62 5.13
C GLY A 45 12.93 5.45 4.15
N LEU A 46 11.80 4.78 3.94
CA LEU A 46 11.67 3.80 2.85
C LEU A 46 11.85 4.49 1.49
N SER A 47 12.60 3.87 0.58
CA SER A 47 12.79 4.43 -0.76
C SER A 47 11.46 4.53 -1.53
N PRO A 48 11.29 5.56 -2.37
CA PRO A 48 10.10 5.75 -3.19
C PRO A 48 9.76 4.55 -4.07
N GLY A 49 10.80 3.95 -4.66
CA GLY A 49 10.68 2.75 -5.49
C GLY A 49 10.14 1.56 -4.70
N ALA A 50 10.58 1.37 -3.45
CA ALA A 50 10.10 0.28 -2.59
C ALA A 50 8.64 0.48 -2.17
N ALA A 51 8.21 1.71 -1.92
CA ALA A 51 6.80 2.02 -1.69
C ALA A 51 5.95 1.72 -2.94
N LEU A 52 6.44 2.04 -4.13
CA LEU A 52 5.76 1.72 -5.40
C LEU A 52 5.65 0.21 -5.61
N VAL A 53 6.72 -0.55 -5.34
CA VAL A 53 6.68 -2.02 -5.40
C VAL A 53 5.67 -2.60 -4.43
N PHE A 54 5.61 -2.10 -3.19
CA PHE A 54 4.60 -2.53 -2.23
C PHE A 54 3.17 -2.28 -2.73
N LEU A 55 2.91 -1.09 -3.30
CA LEU A 55 1.59 -0.72 -3.83
C LEU A 55 1.18 -1.52 -5.07
N LEU A 56 2.13 -1.91 -5.92
CA LEU A 56 1.88 -2.74 -7.10
C LEU A 56 1.71 -4.22 -6.73
N ALA A 57 2.60 -4.74 -5.88
CA ALA A 57 2.59 -6.14 -5.49
C ALA A 57 1.41 -6.48 -4.58
N GLY A 58 1.14 -5.68 -3.54
CA GLY A 58 0.14 -6.00 -2.51
C GLY A 58 -1.23 -6.41 -3.05
N PRO A 59 -1.90 -5.59 -3.91
CA PRO A 59 -3.18 -5.95 -4.51
C PRO A 59 -3.05 -7.08 -5.54
N ALA A 60 -1.95 -7.14 -6.28
CA ALA A 60 -1.74 -8.07 -7.38
C ALA A 60 -1.47 -9.51 -6.90
N THR A 61 -0.86 -9.67 -5.73
CA THR A 61 -0.52 -10.98 -5.15
C THR A 61 -1.48 -11.41 -4.05
N ASN A 62 -2.73 -10.97 -4.10
CA ASN A 62 -3.78 -11.42 -3.18
C ASN A 62 -3.86 -12.95 -3.13
N ALA A 63 -3.73 -13.53 -1.93
CA ALA A 63 -3.85 -14.96 -1.68
C ALA A 63 -5.18 -15.55 -2.23
N ALA A 64 -6.30 -14.84 -2.11
CA ALA A 64 -7.57 -15.28 -2.66
C ALA A 64 -7.51 -15.38 -4.20
N THR A 65 -7.00 -14.34 -4.88
CA THR A 65 -6.83 -14.33 -6.34
C THR A 65 -5.86 -15.42 -6.80
N LEU A 66 -4.71 -15.55 -6.14
CA LEU A 66 -3.70 -16.57 -6.43
C LEU A 66 -4.26 -17.99 -6.28
N THR A 67 -5.08 -18.23 -5.25
CA THR A 67 -5.69 -19.54 -5.03
C THR A 67 -6.70 -19.86 -6.13
N VAL A 68 -7.51 -18.88 -6.55
CA VAL A 68 -8.48 -19.05 -7.65
C VAL A 68 -7.75 -19.31 -8.97
N VAL A 69 -6.74 -18.49 -9.31
CA VAL A 69 -5.93 -18.66 -10.52
C VAL A 69 -5.21 -20.00 -10.53
N ALA A 70 -4.65 -20.43 -9.38
CA ALA A 70 -4.01 -21.74 -9.25
C ALA A 70 -4.96 -22.91 -9.47
N ARG A 71 -6.24 -22.78 -9.11
CA ARG A 71 -7.25 -23.81 -9.36
C ARG A 71 -7.74 -23.83 -10.80
N PHE A 72 -7.88 -22.67 -11.45
CA PHE A 72 -8.39 -22.59 -12.83
C PHE A 72 -7.32 -22.82 -13.90
N TRP A 73 -6.15 -22.21 -13.76
CA TRP A 73 -5.06 -22.26 -14.76
C TRP A 73 -3.89 -23.17 -14.35
N GLY A 74 -3.88 -23.69 -13.12
CA GLY A 74 -2.84 -24.57 -12.62
C GLY A 74 -1.57 -23.85 -12.14
N ARG A 75 -0.76 -24.56 -11.34
CA ARG A 75 0.42 -23.99 -10.65
C ARG A 75 1.46 -23.36 -11.59
N LYS A 76 1.62 -23.88 -12.80
CA LYS A 76 2.60 -23.35 -13.78
C LYS A 76 2.21 -21.94 -14.25
N ALA A 77 0.94 -21.72 -14.58
CA ALA A 77 0.44 -20.41 -15.00
C ALA A 77 0.51 -19.39 -13.85
N THR A 78 0.20 -19.82 -12.62
CA THR A 78 0.33 -18.97 -11.42
C THR A 78 1.77 -18.52 -11.17
N MET A 79 2.76 -19.40 -11.38
CA MET A 79 4.18 -19.02 -11.24
C MET A 79 4.60 -17.99 -12.28
N VAL A 80 4.18 -18.15 -13.55
CA VAL A 80 4.47 -17.17 -14.60
C VAL A 80 3.83 -15.82 -14.27
N TYR A 81 2.59 -15.82 -13.80
CA TYR A 81 1.89 -14.60 -13.37
C TYR A 81 2.65 -13.86 -12.26
N LEU A 82 3.04 -14.57 -11.19
CA LEU A 82 3.85 -14.03 -10.09
C LEU A 82 5.20 -13.51 -10.58
N ALA A 83 5.87 -14.26 -11.45
CA ALA A 83 7.17 -13.87 -11.99
C ALA A 83 7.07 -12.58 -12.81
N VAL A 84 6.06 -12.45 -13.67
CA VAL A 84 5.85 -11.24 -14.48
C VAL A 84 5.57 -10.03 -13.59
N ILE A 85 4.67 -10.16 -12.61
CA ILE A 85 4.35 -9.06 -11.68
C ILE A 85 5.57 -8.65 -10.87
N SER A 86 6.33 -9.62 -10.36
CA SER A 86 7.55 -9.36 -9.59
C SER A 86 8.59 -8.66 -10.45
N CYS A 87 8.86 -9.16 -11.66
CA CYS A 87 9.81 -8.55 -12.59
C CYS A 87 9.40 -7.13 -12.99
N CYS A 88 8.13 -6.92 -13.35
CA CYS A 88 7.62 -5.59 -13.69
C CYS A 88 7.73 -4.64 -12.48
N SER A 89 7.25 -5.04 -11.31
CA SER A 89 7.29 -4.20 -10.11
C SER A 89 8.73 -3.83 -9.75
N LEU A 90 9.65 -4.79 -9.71
CA LEU A 90 11.07 -4.53 -9.40
C LEU A 90 11.71 -3.61 -10.43
N SER A 91 11.43 -3.81 -11.72
CA SER A 91 11.95 -2.96 -12.79
C SER A 91 11.45 -1.52 -12.66
N LEU A 92 10.14 -1.34 -12.41
CA LEU A 92 9.55 -0.02 -12.17
C LEU A 92 10.06 0.62 -10.88
N GLY A 93 10.21 -0.15 -9.81
CA GLY A 93 10.74 0.33 -8.53
C GLY A 93 12.18 0.80 -8.66
N TRP A 94 13.03 0.03 -9.35
CA TRP A 94 14.40 0.41 -9.63
C TRP A 94 14.48 1.65 -10.52
N LEU A 95 13.69 1.70 -11.60
CA LEU A 95 13.60 2.85 -12.49
C LEU A 95 13.12 4.12 -11.76
N THR A 96 12.13 3.97 -10.88
CA THR A 96 11.64 5.07 -10.05
C THR A 96 12.75 5.60 -9.16
N ASN A 97 13.53 4.70 -8.57
CA ASN A 97 14.59 5.05 -7.66
C ASN A 97 15.73 5.80 -8.38
N GLU A 98 16.13 5.34 -9.57
CA GLU A 98 17.07 6.04 -10.45
C GLU A 98 16.53 7.39 -10.93
N PHE A 99 15.26 7.46 -11.32
CA PHE A 99 14.62 8.71 -11.73
C PHE A 99 14.59 9.73 -10.59
N TYR A 100 14.31 9.29 -9.37
CA TYR A 100 14.30 10.14 -8.18
C TYR A 100 15.70 10.58 -7.76
N ALA A 101 16.70 9.69 -7.88
CA ALA A 101 18.11 10.04 -7.65
C ALA A 101 18.60 11.09 -8.65
N TRP A 102 18.18 10.99 -9.93
CA TRP A 102 18.51 11.96 -10.97
C TRP A 102 17.78 13.30 -10.79
N ALA A 103 16.51 13.27 -10.35
CA ALA A 103 15.70 14.46 -10.16
C ALA A 103 16.02 15.24 -8.87
N GLY A 104 16.72 14.63 -7.89
CA GLY A 104 17.05 15.26 -6.61
C GLY A 104 15.81 15.65 -5.79
N ILE A 105 14.68 14.96 -6.01
CA ILE A 105 13.39 15.29 -5.39
C ILE A 105 13.20 14.46 -4.13
N ASP A 106 13.31 15.08 -2.95
CA ASP A 106 12.83 14.46 -1.72
C ASP A 106 11.30 14.38 -1.75
N ILE A 107 10.76 13.16 -1.72
CA ILE A 107 9.30 12.88 -1.65
C ILE A 107 8.77 13.06 -0.24
N SER A 108 9.63 12.96 0.77
CA SER A 108 9.28 13.11 2.19
C SER A 108 8.56 14.42 2.50
N ARG A 109 8.74 15.48 1.69
CA ARG A 109 8.00 16.75 1.80
C ARG A 109 6.55 16.70 1.30
N TRP A 110 6.23 15.81 0.37
CA TRP A 110 4.88 15.63 -0.19
C TRP A 110 4.06 14.62 0.63
N VAL A 111 4.77 13.69 1.27
CA VAL A 111 4.22 12.63 2.14
C VAL A 111 4.36 13.01 3.61
N ALA A 112 4.83 14.23 3.92
CA ALA A 112 4.67 14.83 5.24
C ALA A 112 3.25 14.50 5.72
N PRO A 113 3.05 14.15 7.01
CA PRO A 113 1.72 14.03 7.54
C PRO A 113 0.93 15.23 7.01
N ALA A 114 -0.35 15.05 6.68
CA ALA A 114 -1.21 16.20 6.64
C ALA A 114 -1.10 16.83 8.04
N GLU A 115 -0.10 17.70 8.23
CA GLU A 115 0.00 18.63 9.31
C GLU A 115 -1.33 19.30 9.22
N ASP A 116 -2.08 19.07 10.30
CA ASP A 116 -3.37 19.64 10.58
C ASP A 116 -3.57 20.87 9.71
N HIS A 117 -4.25 20.71 8.57
CA HIS A 117 -4.90 21.85 7.97
C HIS A 117 -6.01 22.14 8.98
N SER A 118 -5.61 22.91 9.99
CA SER A 118 -6.40 23.68 10.93
C SER A 118 -7.20 24.71 10.15
N ALA A 119 -8.02 24.21 9.23
CA ALA A 119 -8.87 24.93 8.31
C ALA A 119 -10.28 24.35 8.42
N GLY A 120 -10.92 24.68 9.55
CA GLY A 120 -12.37 24.76 9.71
C GLY A 120 -13.06 23.50 10.22
N GLY A 121 -14.16 23.71 10.94
CA GLY A 121 -15.09 22.65 11.40
C GLY A 121 -15.77 21.85 10.29
N TRP A 122 -15.23 21.87 9.06
CA TRP A 122 -15.74 21.13 7.92
C TRP A 122 -15.54 19.62 8.07
N HIS A 123 -14.36 19.20 8.58
CA HIS A 123 -14.10 17.78 8.85
C HIS A 123 -14.98 17.23 9.97
N THR A 124 -15.24 18.01 11.03
CA THR A 124 -16.12 17.62 12.13
C THR A 124 -17.59 17.57 11.68
N LEU A 125 -18.05 18.53 10.87
CA LEU A 125 -19.38 18.48 10.26
C LEU A 125 -19.55 17.26 9.36
N ALA A 126 -18.56 16.95 8.50
CA ALA A 126 -18.60 15.77 7.64
C ALA A 126 -18.65 14.47 8.47
N ALA A 127 -17.87 14.37 9.54
CA ALA A 127 -17.90 13.22 10.46
C ALA A 127 -19.26 13.08 11.18
N ILE A 128 -19.84 14.18 11.66
CA ILE A 128 -21.16 14.19 12.32
C ILE A 128 -22.27 13.79 11.34
N VAL A 129 -22.25 14.34 10.12
CA VAL A 129 -23.22 13.99 9.07
C VAL A 129 -23.11 12.52 8.71
N LEU A 130 -21.90 12.00 8.54
CA LEU A 130 -21.67 10.58 8.24
C LEU A 130 -22.20 9.69 9.37
N LEU A 131 -21.90 10.03 10.64
CA LEU A 131 -22.41 9.32 11.81
C LEU A 131 -23.94 9.35 11.88
N ALA A 132 -24.57 10.50 11.60
CA ALA A 132 -26.02 10.65 11.58
C ALA A 132 -26.66 9.82 10.47
N LEU A 133 -26.04 9.76 9.28
CA LEU A 133 -26.52 8.94 8.16
C LEU A 133 -26.39 7.44 8.46
N ILE A 134 -25.27 7.01 9.06
CA ILE A 134 -25.08 5.61 9.48
C ILE A 134 -26.10 5.25 10.56
N ALA A 135 -26.30 6.11 11.56
CA ALA A 135 -27.30 5.88 12.60
C ALA A 135 -28.71 5.77 11.99
N ARG A 136 -29.09 6.72 11.11
CA ARG A 136 -30.38 6.70 10.41
C ARG A 136 -30.55 5.45 9.54
N ALA A 137 -29.51 5.04 8.81
CA ALA A 137 -29.52 3.82 8.02
C ALA A 137 -29.69 2.58 8.91
N PHE A 138 -29.05 2.54 10.07
CA PHE A 138 -29.18 1.45 11.03
C PHE A 138 -30.58 1.38 11.64
N TYR A 139 -31.17 2.53 12.00
CA TYR A 139 -32.55 2.63 12.48
C TYR A 139 -33.57 2.22 11.40
N LEU A 140 -33.37 2.64 10.14
CA LEU A 140 -34.24 2.27 9.03
C LEU A 140 -34.07 0.80 8.61
N SER A 141 -32.86 0.24 8.72
CA SER A 141 -32.57 -1.16 8.41
C SER A 141 -33.20 -2.10 9.43
N ARG A 142 -33.32 -1.70 10.70
CA ARG A 142 -34.02 -2.48 11.73
C ARG A 142 -35.54 -2.50 11.55
N GLY A 143 -36.12 -1.56 10.80
CA GLY A 143 -37.55 -1.50 10.50
C GLY A 143 -38.01 -2.35 9.30
N LYS A 144 -37.10 -3.02 8.57
CA LYS A 144 -37.43 -3.84 7.38
C LYS A 144 -37.23 -5.35 7.61
N ALA A 145 -36.97 -5.78 8.84
CA ALA A 145 -36.72 -7.18 9.20
C ALA A 145 -37.92 -7.85 9.90
N THR A 146 -39.14 -7.37 9.67
CA THR A 146 -40.41 -8.01 10.09
C THR A 146 -41.36 -8.12 8.91
#